data_AF-A0A7Y4MTY5-F1
#
_entry.id   AF-A0A7Y4MTY5-F1
#
_cell.length_a   1.000
_cell.length_b   1.000
_cell.length_c   1.000
_cell.angle_alpha   90.00
_cell.angle_beta   90.00
_cell.angle_gamma   90.00
#
_symmetry.space_group_name_H-M   'P 1'
#
loop_
_entity.id
_entity.type
_entity.pdbx_description
1 polymer ?
#
loop_
_entity_poly.entity_id
_entity_poly.type
_entity_poly.pdbx_seq_one_letter_code
_entity_poly.pdbx_strand_id
1 'polypeptide(L)'
;MLRKVSLWVLGIVGLSMLLCGGVATAQGTQQVPAGAEQAPTGQAPTGTDVAALQREVDQLRAELLQLRQEVTQLRGQVTGTGGAGIPPGARVVSPRRDTADQQGTGAAGAVQDVPPEGSDVPSPPGTAVVDAVYTGVVRSVGDTEVAIAVGEGPPLTLRVDPRTRVLRDGRNIALRKLEPGEHVRAVVNLLDEERTMEISVLPSTPAGK
;
A
#
# COMPACT_ATOMS: atom_id res chain seq x y z
N MET A 1 -37.79 3.32 39.05
CA MET A 1 -38.61 4.10 38.09
C MET A 1 -38.24 3.63 36.69
N LEU A 2 -38.97 2.63 36.18
CA LEU A 2 -40.07 2.72 35.21
C LEU A 2 -39.56 2.77 33.74
N ARG A 3 -40.02 1.75 33.01
CA ARG A 3 -39.69 1.30 31.65
C ARG A 3 -39.98 2.33 30.56
N LYS A 4 -39.30 2.22 29.41
CA LYS A 4 -40.01 2.21 28.12
C LYS A 4 -39.24 1.46 27.02
N VAL A 5 -39.87 0.38 26.58
CA VAL A 5 -39.59 -0.42 25.38
C VAL A 5 -40.18 0.32 24.19
N SER A 6 -39.52 0.29 23.02
CA SER A 6 -40.22 0.44 21.74
C SER A 6 -39.63 -0.54 20.74
N LEU A 7 -40.47 -1.53 20.44
CA LEU A 7 -40.32 -2.58 19.45
C LEU A 7 -41.12 -2.12 18.22
N TRP A 8 -40.53 -2.06 17.04
CA TRP A 8 -41.29 -2.08 15.78
C TRP A 8 -40.65 -3.10 14.83
N VAL A 9 -41.32 -4.25 14.77
CA VAL A 9 -41.28 -5.19 13.65
C VAL A 9 -42.25 -4.64 12.61
N LEU A 10 -41.81 -4.45 11.37
CA LEU A 10 -42.69 -4.57 10.21
C LEU A 10 -41.87 -4.92 8.97
N GLY A 11 -41.97 -6.18 8.55
CA GLY A 11 -41.51 -6.62 7.24
C GLY A 11 -42.58 -6.40 6.17
N ILE A 12 -42.17 -6.22 4.92
CA ILE A 12 -42.99 -6.39 3.71
C ILE A 12 -42.07 -7.07 2.68
N VAL A 13 -42.25 -8.37 2.46
CA VAL A 13 -42.82 -8.99 1.25
C VAL A 13 -41.96 -8.78 0.01
N GLY A 14 -41.35 -9.88 -0.45
CA GLY A 14 -40.82 -10.00 -1.79
C GLY A 14 -41.93 -10.03 -2.83
N LEU A 15 -41.61 -9.52 -4.02
CA LEU A 15 -42.37 -9.81 -5.24
C LEU A 15 -41.37 -10.16 -6.34
N SER A 16 -41.37 -11.44 -6.70
CA SER A 16 -40.76 -11.97 -7.91
C SER A 16 -41.53 -11.51 -9.15
N MET A 17 -40.81 -11.53 -10.29
CA MET A 17 -41.32 -11.67 -11.66
C MET A 17 -42.19 -10.53 -12.22
N LEU A 18 -41.67 -9.80 -13.20
CA LEU A 18 -42.27 -9.85 -14.54
C LEU A 18 -41.32 -9.38 -15.62
N LEU A 19 -40.96 -10.33 -16.47
CA LEU A 19 -40.53 -10.14 -17.85
C LEU A 19 -41.68 -9.46 -18.61
N CYS A 20 -41.48 -8.25 -19.14
CA CYS A 20 -42.32 -7.74 -20.24
C CYS A 20 -41.58 -6.62 -20.99
N GLY A 21 -41.02 -6.95 -22.14
CA GLY A 21 -40.75 -5.97 -23.19
C GLY A 21 -42.04 -5.65 -23.95
N GLY A 22 -42.09 -4.47 -24.59
CA GLY A 22 -43.09 -4.19 -25.62
C GLY A 22 -43.70 -2.78 -25.60
N VAL A 23 -43.16 -1.93 -26.48
CA VAL A 23 -43.80 -1.00 -27.44
C VAL A 23 -44.85 0.04 -27.00
N ALA A 24 -44.72 1.21 -27.66
CA ALA A 24 -45.45 2.46 -27.51
C ALA A 24 -46.94 2.44 -27.92
N THR A 25 -47.76 3.36 -27.38
CA THR A 25 -48.37 4.53 -28.08
C THR A 25 -49.50 5.23 -27.27
N ALA A 26 -49.57 6.56 -27.44
CA ALA A 26 -50.72 7.51 -27.42
C ALA A 26 -51.63 7.62 -26.16
N GLN A 27 -51.54 8.73 -25.39
CA GLN A 27 -52.28 10.01 -25.49
C GLN A 27 -53.73 10.02 -24.95
N GLY A 28 -53.98 10.84 -23.91
CA GLY A 28 -55.31 11.22 -23.44
C GLY A 28 -55.29 12.13 -22.20
N THR A 29 -55.27 13.45 -22.45
CA THR A 29 -55.80 14.59 -21.63
C THR A 29 -55.74 14.54 -20.08
N GLN A 30 -55.08 15.53 -19.44
CA GLN A 30 -55.73 16.63 -18.65
C GLN A 30 -54.72 17.42 -17.76
N GLN A 31 -54.71 18.74 -18.01
CA GLN A 31 -54.20 19.94 -17.30
C GLN A 31 -53.39 19.89 -15.97
N VAL A 32 -52.30 20.68 -16.00
CA VAL A 32 -51.39 21.27 -14.97
C VAL A 32 -52.17 22.15 -13.94
N PRO A 33 -51.84 22.19 -12.62
CA PRO A 33 -50.69 22.98 -12.14
C PRO A 33 -49.88 22.49 -10.93
N ALA A 34 -48.60 22.88 -10.97
CA ALA A 34 -47.72 23.24 -9.85
C ALA A 34 -47.44 22.17 -8.78
N GLY A 35 -46.43 21.35 -9.05
CA GLY A 35 -45.64 20.63 -8.04
C GLY A 35 -44.19 20.58 -8.50
N ALA A 36 -43.30 21.19 -7.73
CA ALA A 36 -41.91 21.45 -8.04
C ALA A 36 -41.17 20.26 -8.67
N GLU A 37 -40.75 20.45 -9.93
CA GLU A 37 -39.65 19.71 -10.54
C GLU A 37 -38.36 20.15 -9.82
N GLN A 38 -38.01 19.46 -8.74
CA GLN A 38 -36.71 19.59 -8.10
C GLN A 38 -35.67 18.92 -8.99
N ALA A 39 -35.21 19.68 -9.98
CA ALA A 39 -33.87 19.50 -10.51
C ALA A 39 -32.87 19.62 -9.34
N PRO A 40 -31.81 18.79 -9.28
CA PRO A 40 -30.71 19.05 -8.37
C PRO A 40 -30.08 20.36 -8.85
N THR A 41 -30.36 21.45 -8.14
CA THR A 41 -29.70 22.73 -8.32
C THR A 41 -28.20 22.48 -8.13
N GLY A 42 -27.47 22.39 -9.23
CA GLY A 42 -26.06 22.69 -9.26
C GLY A 42 -25.92 24.14 -8.82
N GLN A 43 -25.75 24.34 -7.52
CA GLN A 43 -25.52 25.66 -6.95
C GLN A 43 -24.21 26.16 -7.57
N ALA A 44 -24.31 27.22 -8.38
CA ALA A 44 -23.14 27.96 -8.81
C ALA A 44 -22.36 28.34 -7.53
N PRO A 45 -21.04 28.09 -7.46
CA PRO A 45 -20.26 28.41 -6.28
C PRO A 45 -20.49 29.89 -5.96
N THR A 46 -21.01 30.13 -4.78
CA THR A 46 -21.29 31.48 -4.32
C THR A 46 -19.96 32.22 -4.17
N GLY A 47 -19.93 33.55 -4.30
CA GLY A 47 -18.68 34.32 -4.16
C GLY A 47 -17.96 34.08 -2.82
N THR A 48 -18.69 33.63 -1.80
CA THR A 48 -18.16 33.17 -0.51
C THR A 48 -17.41 31.84 -0.60
N ASP A 49 -17.86 30.90 -1.44
CA ASP A 49 -17.18 29.62 -1.66
C ASP A 49 -15.86 29.84 -2.38
N VAL A 50 -15.85 30.69 -3.42
CA VAL A 50 -14.62 31.05 -4.15
C VAL A 50 -13.60 31.73 -3.23
N ALA A 51 -14.05 32.62 -2.34
CA ALA A 51 -13.18 33.25 -1.35
C ALA A 51 -12.64 32.28 -0.29
N ALA A 52 -13.40 31.23 0.07
CA ALA A 52 -12.93 30.18 0.96
C ALA A 52 -11.88 29.30 0.28
N LEU A 53 -12.16 28.83 -0.93
CA LEU A 53 -11.20 28.04 -1.72
C LEU A 53 -9.91 28.82 -1.99
N GLN A 54 -9.99 30.13 -2.25
CA GLN A 54 -8.80 30.96 -2.46
C GLN A 54 -7.90 31.00 -1.21
N ARG A 55 -8.49 31.10 0.00
CA ARG A 55 -7.71 31.03 1.25
C ARG A 55 -7.05 29.68 1.45
N GLU A 56 -7.74 28.60 1.11
CA GLU A 56 -7.18 27.24 1.17
C GLU A 56 -6.00 27.10 0.20
N VAL A 57 -6.13 27.58 -1.04
CA VAL A 57 -5.04 27.56 -2.03
C VAL A 57 -3.84 28.37 -1.56
N ASP A 58 -4.07 29.55 -0.98
CA ASP A 58 -2.99 30.40 -0.45
C ASP A 58 -2.29 29.73 0.76
N GLN A 59 -3.05 29.05 1.61
CA GLN A 59 -2.51 28.25 2.72
C GLN A 59 -1.66 27.07 2.22
N LEU A 60 -2.20 26.26 1.31
CA LEU A 60 -1.47 25.12 0.73
C LEU A 60 -0.18 25.58 0.03
N ARG A 61 -0.20 26.75 -0.62
CA ARG A 61 0.99 27.31 -1.25
C ARG A 61 2.06 27.70 -0.23
N ALA A 62 1.66 28.23 0.92
CA ALA A 62 2.58 28.54 2.02
C ALA A 62 3.20 27.27 2.62
N GLU A 63 2.38 26.24 2.87
CA GLU A 63 2.84 24.94 3.38
C GLU A 63 3.81 24.26 2.40
N LEU A 64 3.54 24.33 1.09
CA LEU A 64 4.42 23.79 0.07
C LEU A 64 5.78 24.50 0.02
N LEU A 65 5.82 25.82 0.22
CA LEU A 65 7.07 26.57 0.30
C LEU A 65 7.88 26.19 1.53
N GLN A 66 7.22 26.01 2.68
CA GLN A 66 7.87 25.55 3.91
C GLN A 66 8.48 24.16 3.73
N LEU A 67 7.72 23.21 3.18
CA LEU A 67 8.20 21.85 2.97
C LEU A 67 9.43 21.80 2.04
N ARG A 68 9.47 22.65 1.01
CA ARG A 68 10.64 22.75 0.13
C ARG A 68 11.89 23.26 0.86
N GLN A 69 11.73 24.17 1.82
CA GLN A 69 12.84 24.64 2.65
C GLN A 69 13.34 23.53 3.59
N GLU A 70 12.42 22.80 4.22
CA GLU A 70 12.74 21.67 5.10
C GLU A 70 13.50 20.56 4.35
N VAL A 71 13.04 20.18 3.15
CA VAL A 71 13.75 19.18 2.31
C VAL A 71 15.14 19.67 1.91
N THR A 72 15.29 20.96 1.59
CA THR A 72 16.59 21.56 1.26
C THR A 72 17.54 21.53 2.47
N GLN A 73 17.01 21.82 3.67
CA GLN A 73 17.77 21.77 4.91
C GLN A 73 18.19 20.34 5.29
N LEU A 74 17.27 19.38 5.19
CA LEU A 74 17.56 17.96 5.43
C LEU A 74 18.63 17.45 4.48
N ARG A 75 18.55 17.81 3.20
CA ARG A 75 19.56 17.43 2.21
C ARG A 75 20.93 18.00 2.57
N GLY A 76 21.00 19.24 3.04
CA GLY A 76 22.23 19.86 3.56
C GLY A 76 22.81 19.14 4.77
N GLN A 77 21.96 18.71 5.72
CA GLN A 77 22.39 17.96 6.91
C GLN A 77 22.92 16.57 6.56
N VAL A 78 22.26 15.86 5.65
CA VAL A 78 22.69 14.54 5.17
C VAL A 78 24.02 14.64 4.40
N THR A 79 24.22 15.70 3.62
CA THR A 79 25.54 15.95 3.00
C THR A 79 26.60 16.40 4.01
N GLY A 80 26.20 17.02 5.12
CA GLY A 80 27.11 17.47 6.19
C GLY A 80 27.57 16.35 7.15
N THR A 81 26.81 15.26 7.25
CA THR A 81 27.16 14.11 8.13
C THR A 81 28.05 13.06 7.44
N GLY A 82 28.28 13.16 6.14
CA GLY A 82 29.12 12.24 5.37
C GLY A 82 30.58 12.68 5.16
N GLY A 83 30.96 13.90 5.57
CA GLY A 83 32.22 14.52 5.11
C GLY A 83 33.19 15.02 6.18
N ALA A 84 32.89 14.91 7.48
CA ALA A 84 33.76 15.48 8.51
C ALA A 84 33.80 14.64 9.78
N GLY A 85 34.94 13.99 10.03
CA GLY A 85 35.38 13.65 11.39
C GLY A 85 35.55 12.18 11.70
N ILE A 86 36.61 11.54 11.17
CA ILE A 86 37.33 10.54 11.97
C ILE A 86 38.59 11.24 12.50
N PRO A 87 38.74 11.46 13.82
CA PRO A 87 40.01 11.90 14.38
C PRO A 87 41.07 10.80 14.22
N PRO A 88 42.33 11.15 13.88
CA PRO A 88 43.38 10.16 13.71
C PRO A 88 43.75 9.56 15.07
N GLY A 89 43.33 8.32 15.33
CA GLY A 89 43.79 7.60 16.53
C GLY A 89 42.92 6.46 17.07
N ALA A 90 41.68 6.26 16.60
CA ALA A 90 40.84 5.19 17.13
C ALA A 90 41.18 3.83 16.50
N ARG A 91 42.07 3.07 17.16
CA ARG A 91 42.29 1.64 16.87
C ARG A 91 41.02 0.86 17.21
N VAL A 92 40.34 0.33 16.21
CA VAL A 92 39.32 -0.71 16.42
C VAL A 92 40.05 -2.06 16.43
N VAL A 93 40.07 -2.68 17.60
CA VAL A 93 40.55 -4.05 17.80
C VAL A 93 39.55 -5.01 17.15
N SER A 94 39.98 -5.73 16.11
CA SER A 94 39.24 -6.87 15.57
C SER A 94 39.64 -8.15 16.31
N PRO A 95 38.70 -9.08 16.62
CA PRO A 95 39.04 -10.34 17.28
C PRO A 95 39.93 -11.20 16.39
N ARG A 96 41.06 -11.59 16.97
CA ARG A 96 42.04 -12.53 16.44
C ARG A 96 41.37 -13.89 16.19
N ARG A 97 41.30 -14.32 14.93
CA ARG A 97 41.27 -15.74 14.56
C ARG A 97 42.61 -16.09 13.95
N ASP A 98 43.52 -16.55 14.80
CA ASP A 98 44.68 -17.31 14.36
C ASP A 98 44.18 -18.66 13.83
N THR A 99 44.35 -18.93 12.54
CA THR A 99 44.70 -20.29 12.08
C THR A 99 45.54 -20.14 10.82
N ALA A 100 46.73 -20.68 10.93
CA ALA A 100 47.81 -20.60 9.97
C ALA A 100 47.55 -21.43 8.70
N ASP A 101 48.17 -20.96 7.62
CA ASP A 101 48.77 -21.72 6.52
C ASP A 101 47.93 -22.75 5.77
N GLN A 102 47.43 -22.34 4.60
CA GLN A 102 47.65 -23.14 3.38
C GLN A 102 47.56 -22.29 2.11
N GLN A 103 48.74 -22.11 1.52
CA GLN A 103 49.01 -21.63 0.17
C GLN A 103 48.40 -22.60 -0.85
N GLY A 104 47.46 -22.12 -1.67
CA GLY A 104 46.83 -22.88 -2.74
C GLY A 104 46.17 -21.94 -3.75
N THR A 105 46.84 -21.79 -4.89
CA THR A 105 46.48 -20.99 -6.06
C THR A 105 45.12 -21.39 -6.66
N GLY A 106 44.23 -20.42 -6.89
CA GLY A 106 43.23 -20.48 -7.96
C GLY A 106 41.76 -20.23 -7.58
N ALA A 107 41.26 -19.09 -8.04
CA ALA A 107 39.87 -18.82 -8.46
C ALA A 107 38.78 -18.48 -7.42
N ALA A 108 38.35 -17.22 -7.54
CA ALA A 108 36.99 -16.69 -7.35
C ALA A 108 36.41 -16.64 -5.92
N GLY A 109 37.05 -15.87 -5.05
CA GLY A 109 36.39 -15.21 -3.92
C GLY A 109 36.12 -13.76 -4.29
N ALA A 110 34.85 -13.35 -4.27
CA ALA A 110 34.41 -11.98 -4.51
C ALA A 110 35.14 -11.01 -3.56
N VAL A 111 36.14 -10.32 -4.10
CA VAL A 111 36.65 -9.09 -3.51
C VAL A 111 35.52 -8.07 -3.55
N GLN A 112 35.19 -7.47 -2.40
CA GLN A 112 34.52 -6.19 -2.38
C GLN A 112 35.48 -5.21 -3.07
N ASP A 113 35.28 -5.07 -4.38
CA ASP A 113 35.94 -4.06 -5.18
C ASP A 113 35.22 -2.74 -4.92
N VAL A 114 35.50 -2.13 -3.76
CA VAL A 114 35.21 -0.72 -3.55
C VAL A 114 36.38 0.02 -4.20
N PRO A 115 36.17 0.69 -5.35
CA PRO A 115 37.25 1.40 -6.01
C PRO A 115 37.79 2.51 -5.09
N PRO A 116 39.10 2.81 -5.12
CA PRO A 116 39.63 3.93 -4.38
C PRO A 116 38.93 5.24 -4.80
N GLU A 117 38.73 6.14 -3.83
CA GLU A 117 38.17 7.48 -4.07
C GLU A 117 38.89 8.14 -5.26
N GLY A 118 38.13 8.53 -6.28
CA GLY A 118 38.65 9.09 -7.53
C GLY A 118 38.74 8.12 -8.72
N SER A 119 38.24 6.89 -8.60
CA SER A 119 38.12 5.98 -9.74
C SER A 119 36.96 6.39 -10.66
N ASP A 120 37.27 6.93 -11.85
CA ASP A 120 36.35 7.17 -12.98
C ASP A 120 35.87 5.86 -13.64
N VAL A 121 35.62 4.82 -12.85
CA VAL A 121 34.98 3.60 -13.34
C VAL A 121 33.47 3.84 -13.28
N PRO A 122 32.76 3.89 -14.42
CA PRO A 122 31.31 4.03 -14.40
C PRO A 122 30.74 2.83 -13.65
N SER A 123 30.13 3.07 -12.49
CA SER A 123 29.32 2.05 -11.83
C SER A 123 28.27 1.58 -12.84
N PRO A 124 28.16 0.27 -13.10
CA PRO A 124 27.09 -0.24 -13.94
C PRO A 124 25.76 0.32 -13.46
N PRO A 125 24.89 0.83 -14.34
CA PRO A 125 23.59 1.32 -13.91
C PRO A 125 22.85 0.18 -13.20
N GLY A 126 22.60 0.37 -11.90
CA GLY A 126 21.77 -0.51 -11.10
C GLY A 126 20.32 -0.02 -11.11
N THR A 127 19.38 -0.95 -11.10
CA THR A 127 17.96 -0.61 -10.87
C THR A 127 17.70 -0.63 -9.37
N ALA A 128 17.20 0.47 -8.81
CA ALA A 128 16.73 0.51 -7.44
C ALA A 128 15.38 -0.24 -7.32
N VAL A 129 15.23 -1.05 -6.28
CA VAL A 129 13.96 -1.75 -5.94
C VAL A 129 13.47 -1.24 -4.58
N VAL A 130 12.15 -1.07 -4.44
CA VAL A 130 11.50 -0.69 -3.19
C VAL A 130 10.38 -1.67 -2.90
N ASP A 131 10.56 -2.44 -1.83
CA ASP A 131 9.60 -3.45 -1.40
C ASP A 131 8.85 -2.98 -0.14
N ALA A 132 7.53 -3.12 -0.18
CA ALA A 132 6.67 -3.06 0.98
C ALA A 132 6.41 -4.48 1.51
N VAL A 133 6.41 -4.62 2.83
CA VAL A 133 6.12 -5.87 3.51
C VAL A 133 4.86 -5.71 4.35
N TYR A 134 3.81 -6.44 3.99
CA TYR A 134 2.54 -6.45 4.72
C TYR A 134 2.40 -7.76 5.48
N THR A 135 1.92 -7.69 6.72
CA THR A 135 1.55 -8.87 7.51
C THR A 135 0.11 -8.74 7.93
N GLY A 136 -0.69 -9.78 7.72
CA GLY A 136 -2.13 -9.71 7.94
C GLY A 136 -2.81 -11.07 7.93
N VAL A 137 -4.14 -11.05 8.07
CA VAL A 137 -4.98 -12.24 8.02
C VAL A 137 -5.76 -12.27 6.72
N VAL A 138 -5.73 -13.39 6.02
CA VAL A 138 -6.48 -13.57 4.76
C VAL A 138 -7.97 -13.47 5.02
N ARG A 139 -8.67 -12.62 4.25
CA ARG A 139 -10.13 -12.46 4.30
C ARG A 139 -10.82 -13.13 3.14
N SER A 140 -10.25 -12.99 1.95
CA SER A 140 -10.75 -13.65 0.74
C SER A 140 -9.60 -13.94 -0.22
N VAL A 141 -9.81 -14.95 -1.05
CA VAL A 141 -8.88 -15.38 -2.09
C VAL A 141 -9.68 -15.50 -3.39
N GLY A 142 -9.33 -14.69 -4.37
CA GLY A 142 -9.81 -14.78 -5.74
C GLY A 142 -8.76 -15.40 -6.66
N ASP A 143 -9.04 -15.42 -7.96
CA ASP A 143 -8.11 -15.98 -8.96
C ASP A 143 -6.90 -15.07 -9.22
N THR A 144 -7.09 -13.75 -9.11
CA THR A 144 -6.07 -12.72 -9.39
C THR A 144 -5.90 -11.72 -8.25
N GLU A 145 -6.53 -11.97 -7.11
CA GLU A 145 -6.47 -11.06 -5.96
C GLU A 145 -6.59 -11.79 -4.63
N VAL A 146 -6.00 -11.22 -3.59
CA VAL A 146 -6.13 -11.67 -2.20
C VAL A 146 -6.39 -10.47 -1.32
N ALA A 147 -7.45 -10.49 -0.53
CA ALA A 147 -7.69 -9.46 0.46
C ALA A 147 -7.13 -9.90 1.81
N ILE A 148 -6.29 -9.06 2.43
CA ILE A 148 -5.74 -9.29 3.76
C ILE A 148 -6.17 -8.17 4.72
N ALA A 149 -6.58 -8.51 5.93
CA ALA A 149 -6.77 -7.53 6.99
C ALA A 149 -5.41 -7.17 7.60
N VAL A 150 -5.07 -5.89 7.57
CA VAL A 150 -3.84 -5.32 8.11
C VAL A 150 -4.25 -4.29 9.17
N GLY A 151 -4.10 -4.64 10.45
CA GLY A 151 -4.56 -3.81 11.56
C GLY A 151 -6.10 -3.63 11.61
N GLU A 152 -6.55 -2.47 12.08
CA GLU A 152 -7.97 -2.12 12.32
C GLU A 152 -8.67 -1.49 11.09
N GLY A 153 -7.97 -1.41 9.94
CA GLY A 153 -8.47 -0.76 8.72
C GLY A 153 -9.30 -1.66 7.80
N PRO A 154 -9.78 -1.11 6.66
CA PRO A 154 -10.34 -1.93 5.60
C PRO A 154 -9.30 -2.95 5.08
N PRO A 155 -9.73 -4.11 4.56
CA PRO A 155 -8.81 -5.09 3.99
C PRO A 155 -8.00 -4.49 2.83
N LEU A 156 -6.71 -4.79 2.81
CA LEU A 156 -5.80 -4.50 1.72
C LEU A 156 -5.96 -5.56 0.63
N THR A 157 -6.31 -5.14 -0.59
CA THR A 157 -6.38 -6.03 -1.75
C THR A 157 -5.03 -6.09 -2.46
N LEU A 158 -4.46 -7.29 -2.52
CA LEU A 158 -3.21 -7.59 -3.21
C LEU A 158 -3.52 -8.16 -4.59
N ARG A 159 -2.97 -7.58 -5.66
CA ARG A 159 -3.04 -8.19 -7.00
C ARG A 159 -2.08 -9.36 -7.10
N VAL A 160 -2.54 -10.46 -7.66
CA VAL A 160 -1.79 -11.71 -7.82
C VAL A 160 -1.78 -12.09 -9.29
N ASP A 161 -0.61 -12.47 -9.77
CA ASP A 161 -0.41 -12.89 -11.15
C ASP A 161 0.40 -14.21 -11.20
N PRO A 162 0.58 -14.84 -12.38
CA PRO A 162 1.30 -16.11 -12.48
C PRO A 162 2.76 -16.11 -11.98
N ARG A 163 3.38 -14.94 -11.80
CA ARG A 163 4.73 -14.77 -11.25
C ARG A 163 4.73 -14.63 -9.73
N THR A 164 3.59 -14.32 -9.11
CA THR A 164 3.48 -14.24 -7.65
C THR A 164 3.71 -15.61 -7.04
N ARG A 165 4.64 -15.69 -6.08
CA ARG A 165 4.94 -16.94 -5.38
C ARG A 165 4.11 -17.02 -4.11
N VAL A 166 3.22 -18.00 -4.03
CA VAL A 166 2.52 -18.30 -2.77
C VAL A 166 3.26 -19.42 -2.07
N LEU A 167 3.75 -19.19 -0.86
CA LEU A 167 4.57 -20.12 -0.11
C LEU A 167 3.85 -20.57 1.17
N ARG A 168 3.96 -21.86 1.48
CA ARG A 168 3.63 -22.43 2.79
C ARG A 168 4.78 -23.35 3.18
N ASP A 169 5.35 -23.14 4.36
CA ASP A 169 6.52 -23.89 4.84
C ASP A 169 7.69 -23.88 3.83
N GLY A 170 7.89 -22.75 3.15
CA GLY A 170 8.90 -22.57 2.10
C GLY A 170 8.62 -23.26 0.76
N ARG A 171 7.49 -23.97 0.63
CA ARG A 171 7.07 -24.65 -0.60
C ARG A 171 6.07 -23.82 -1.36
N ASN A 172 6.23 -23.76 -2.69
CA ASN A 172 5.24 -23.10 -3.53
C ASN A 172 3.92 -23.89 -3.53
N ILE A 173 2.82 -23.20 -3.27
CA ILE A 173 1.47 -23.73 -3.31
C ILE A 173 0.64 -22.94 -4.33
N ALA A 174 -0.43 -23.53 -4.82
CA ALA A 174 -1.39 -22.80 -5.64
C ALA A 174 -2.14 -21.76 -4.79
N LEU A 175 -2.46 -20.60 -5.39
CA LEU A 175 -3.19 -19.53 -4.72
C LEU A 175 -4.47 -20.01 -4.03
N ARG A 176 -5.26 -20.84 -4.71
CA ARG A 176 -6.49 -21.47 -4.21
C ARG A 176 -6.33 -22.37 -2.97
N LYS A 177 -5.10 -22.69 -2.57
CA LYS A 177 -4.82 -23.43 -1.32
C LYS A 177 -4.62 -22.51 -0.13
N LEU A 178 -4.55 -21.21 -0.35
CA LEU A 178 -4.58 -20.19 0.69
C LEU A 178 -6.03 -20.11 1.21
N GLU A 179 -6.19 -20.10 2.53
CA GLU A 179 -7.50 -20.14 3.17
C GLU A 179 -7.79 -18.84 3.95
N PRO A 180 -9.04 -18.36 3.97
CA PRO A 180 -9.44 -17.28 4.87
C PRO A 180 -9.14 -17.63 6.33
N GLY A 181 -8.59 -16.67 7.07
CA GLY A 181 -8.13 -16.84 8.45
C GLY A 181 -6.64 -17.18 8.60
N GLU A 182 -5.96 -17.56 7.50
CA GLU A 182 -4.51 -17.77 7.55
C GLU A 182 -3.77 -16.45 7.78
N HIS A 183 -2.71 -16.51 8.60
CA HIS A 183 -1.79 -15.40 8.76
C HIS A 183 -0.77 -15.44 7.64
N VAL A 184 -0.53 -14.32 6.99
CA VAL A 184 0.36 -14.22 5.84
C VAL A 184 1.28 -13.01 5.94
N ARG A 185 2.45 -13.13 5.30
CA ARG A 185 3.35 -12.04 4.97
C ARG A 185 3.40 -11.88 3.47
N ALA A 186 3.05 -10.71 2.95
CA ALA A 186 3.15 -10.37 1.54
C ALA A 186 4.30 -9.40 1.29
N VAL A 187 5.02 -9.59 0.18
CA VAL A 187 6.04 -8.67 -0.34
C VAL A 187 5.55 -8.08 -1.64
N VAL A 188 5.51 -6.75 -1.70
CA VAL A 188 4.97 -5.99 -2.84
C VAL A 188 6.05 -5.03 -3.32
N ASN A 189 6.38 -5.09 -4.60
CA ASN A 189 7.29 -4.13 -5.22
C ASN A 189 6.49 -2.89 -5.62
N LEU A 190 6.76 -1.77 -4.98
CA LEU A 190 6.00 -0.52 -5.19
C LEU A 190 6.38 0.19 -6.50
N LEU A 191 7.56 -0.10 -7.06
CA LEU A 191 8.04 0.54 -8.29
C LEU A 191 7.65 -0.21 -9.56
N ASP A 192 7.30 -1.49 -9.44
CA ASP A 192 6.81 -2.34 -10.54
C ASP A 192 5.28 -2.51 -10.46
N GLU A 193 4.54 -1.42 -10.68
CA GLU A 193 3.07 -1.41 -10.70
C GLU A 193 2.40 -2.00 -9.44
N GLU A 194 3.04 -1.86 -8.27
CA GLU A 194 2.58 -2.44 -7.00
C GLU A 194 2.38 -3.96 -7.08
N ARG A 195 3.24 -4.65 -7.84
CA ARG A 195 3.16 -6.10 -8.03
C ARG A 195 3.44 -6.86 -6.73
N THR A 196 2.55 -7.77 -6.38
CA THR A 196 2.81 -8.76 -5.31
C THR A 196 3.82 -9.81 -5.81
N MET A 197 5.00 -9.82 -5.21
CA MET A 197 6.05 -10.77 -5.56
C MET A 197 5.87 -12.11 -4.85
N GLU A 198 5.52 -12.05 -3.56
CA GLU A 198 5.42 -13.23 -2.71
C GLU A 198 4.33 -13.07 -1.66
N ILE A 199 3.62 -14.16 -1.36
CA ILE A 199 2.72 -14.30 -0.19
C ILE A 199 3.14 -15.56 0.56
N SER A 200 3.62 -15.41 1.79
CA SER A 200 4.09 -16.50 2.64
C SER A 200 3.12 -16.73 3.81
N VAL A 201 2.60 -17.95 3.93
CA VAL A 201 1.79 -18.37 5.10
C VAL A 201 2.69 -18.49 6.31
N LEU A 202 2.30 -17.80 7.38
CA LEU A 202 3.00 -17.79 8.66
C LEU A 202 2.47 -18.91 9.55
N PRO A 203 3.34 -19.58 10.33
CA PRO A 203 2.89 -20.54 11.32
C PRO A 203 1.99 -19.82 12.33
N SER A 204 0.82 -20.40 12.61
CA SER A 204 -0.04 -19.91 13.68
C SER A 204 0.67 -20.18 15.01
N THR A 205 1.06 -19.14 15.73
CA THR A 205 1.57 -19.30 17.09
C THR A 205 0.47 -19.99 17.90
N PRO A 206 0.69 -21.21 18.45
CA PRO A 206 -0.29 -21.79 19.34
C PRO A 206 -0.41 -20.84 20.54
N ALA A 207 -1.61 -20.31 20.76
CA ALA A 207 -1.90 -19.52 21.95
C ALA A 207 -1.45 -20.33 23.17
N GLY A 208 -0.44 -19.80 23.88
CA GLY A 208 0.09 -20.42 25.08
C GLY A 208 -1.05 -20.70 26.05
N LYS A 209 -1.17 -21.97 26.45
CA LYS A 209 -2.07 -22.40 27.52
C LYS A 209 -1.54 -21.94 28.87
#